data_AF-A0A090R189-F1
#
_entry.id   AF-A0A090R189-F1
#
_cell.length_a   1.000
_cell.length_b   1.000
_cell.length_c   1.000
_cell.angle_alpha   90.00
_cell.angle_beta   90.00
_cell.angle_gamma   90.00
#
_symmetry.space_group_name_H-M   'P 1'
#
loop_
_entity.id
_entity.type
_entity.pdbx_description
1 polymer ?
#
loop_
_entity_poly.entity_id
_entity_poly.type
_entity_poly.pdbx_seq_one_letter_code
_entity_poly.pdbx_strand_id
1 'polypeptide(L)'
;MAADNLALAIAEIGSLSERRMALLIDSSLSKLPPFLVDNGGVNSGFMMAQVTAAALASENKTLAHPASVDSLPTSANQEDHVSMGPLLPGV
;
A
#
# COMPACT_ATOMS: atom_id res chain seq x y z
N MET A 1 2.93 18.41 1.24
CA MET A 1 3.62 18.01 2.50
C MET A 1 2.72 17.23 3.46
N ALA A 2 1.63 17.80 4.01
CA ALA A 2 0.76 17.06 4.95
C ALA A 2 0.11 15.80 4.30
N ALA A 3 -0.33 15.93 3.05
CA ALA A 3 -0.90 14.81 2.29
C ALA A 3 0.14 13.74 1.94
N ASP A 4 1.39 14.11 1.65
CA ASP A 4 2.47 13.13 1.40
C ASP A 4 2.83 12.35 2.67
N ASN A 5 2.86 13.02 3.83
CA ASN A 5 3.06 12.36 5.12
C ASN A 5 1.92 11.39 5.45
N LEU A 6 0.67 11.74 5.09
CA LEU A 6 -0.47 10.84 5.22
C LEU A 6 -0.37 9.65 4.25
N ALA A 7 0.04 9.87 3.00
CA ALA A 7 0.24 8.81 2.02
C ALA A 7 1.31 7.80 2.49
N LEU A 8 2.43 8.30 3.05
CA LEU A 8 3.46 7.47 3.67
C LEU A 8 2.92 6.68 4.87
N ALA A 9 2.16 7.32 5.76
CA ALA A 9 1.56 6.65 6.92
C ALA A 9 0.59 5.53 6.51
N ILE A 10 -0.25 5.77 5.50
CA ILE A 10 -1.21 4.79 4.99
C ILE A 10 -0.49 3.62 4.31
N ALA A 11 0.54 3.89 3.50
CA ALA A 11 1.34 2.85 2.87
C ALA A 11 2.01 1.93 3.91
N GLU A 12 2.53 2.51 5.00
CA GLU A 12 3.19 1.73 6.05
C GLU A 12 2.22 0.91 6.88
N ILE A 13 1.02 1.43 7.15
CA ILE A 13 -0.06 0.65 7.78
C ILE A 13 -0.44 -0.54 6.90
N GLY A 14 -0.58 -0.34 5.58
CA GLY A 14 -0.87 -1.41 4.62
C GLY A 14 0.22 -2.48 4.58
N SER A 15 1.49 -2.06 4.56
CA SER A 15 2.67 -2.94 4.60
C SER A 15 2.72 -3.79 5.87
N LEU A 16 2.47 -3.19 7.04
CA LEU A 16 2.41 -3.92 8.30
C LEU A 16 1.24 -4.90 8.37
N SER A 17 0.08 -4.51 7.84
CA SER A 17 -1.11 -5.36 7.79
C SER A 17 -0.91 -6.58 6.88
N GLU A 18 -0.30 -6.40 5.72
CA GLU A 18 0.06 -7.49 4.80
C GLU A 18 0.98 -8.49 5.48
N ARG A 19 2.03 -8.01 6.17
CA ARG A 19 2.96 -8.89 6.89
C ARG A 19 2.28 -9.67 8.00
N ARG A 20 1.28 -9.10 8.68
CA ARG A 20 0.44 -9.83 9.65
C ARG A 20 -0.42 -10.89 8.98
N MET A 21 -1.01 -10.61 7.81
CA MET A 21 -1.71 -11.62 7.02
C MET A 21 -0.80 -12.78 6.63
N ALA A 22 0.42 -12.49 6.15
CA ALA A 22 1.42 -13.50 5.81
C ALA A 22 1.77 -14.40 7.00
N LEU A 23 1.88 -13.83 8.21
CA LEU A 23 2.09 -14.60 9.44
C LEU A 23 0.89 -15.47 9.80
N LEU A 24 -0.34 -15.00 9.56
CA LEU A 24 -1.56 -15.74 9.89
C LEU A 24 -1.76 -16.97 9.00
N ILE A 25 -1.50 -16.84 7.70
CA ILE A 25 -1.65 -17.95 6.75
C ILE A 25 -0.52 -18.98 6.84
N ASP A 26 0.64 -18.59 7.39
CA ASP A 26 1.78 -19.47 7.57
C ASP A 26 1.56 -20.36 8.79
N SER A 27 1.20 -21.63 8.51
CA SER A 27 0.97 -22.65 9.54
C SER A 27 2.13 -22.84 10.51
N SER A 28 3.38 -22.56 10.10
CA SER A 28 4.57 -22.70 10.96
C SER A 28 4.64 -21.61 12.03
N LEU A 29 4.08 -20.43 11.74
CA LEU A 29 4.13 -19.25 12.60
C LEU A 29 2.81 -19.06 13.37
N SER A 30 1.66 -19.31 12.73
CA SER A 30 0.34 -19.10 13.34
C SER A 30 -0.17 -20.26 14.19
N LYS A 31 0.37 -21.48 14.01
CA LYS A 31 -0.19 -22.73 14.56
C LYS A 31 -1.64 -22.99 14.14
N LEU A 32 -2.11 -22.31 13.09
CA LEU A 32 -3.44 -22.47 12.49
C LEU A 32 -3.33 -23.33 11.22
N PRO A 33 -4.46 -23.86 10.71
CA PRO A 33 -4.49 -24.53 9.42
C PRO A 33 -3.88 -23.62 8.32
N PRO A 34 -3.08 -24.17 7.39
CA PRO A 34 -2.48 -23.39 6.33
C PRO A 34 -3.56 -22.66 5.53
N PHE A 35 -3.32 -21.39 5.21
CA PHE A 35 -4.29 -20.52 4.53
C PHE A 35 -5.64 -20.37 5.24
N LEU A 36 -5.69 -20.64 6.56
CA LEU A 36 -6.87 -20.53 7.42
C LEU A 36 -8.10 -21.31 6.89
N VAL A 37 -7.87 -22.49 6.33
CA VAL A 37 -8.95 -23.34 5.78
C VAL A 37 -8.81 -24.80 6.19
N ASP A 38 -9.94 -25.45 6.43
CA ASP A 38 -10.01 -26.90 6.63
C ASP A 38 -9.94 -27.62 5.27
N ASN A 39 -9.25 -28.77 5.22
CA ASN A 39 -8.93 -29.54 4.00
C ASN A 39 -8.00 -28.79 3.00
N GLY A 40 -6.82 -28.38 3.47
CA GLY A 40 -5.78 -27.62 2.72
C GLY A 40 -5.10 -28.31 1.53
N GLY A 41 -5.80 -29.18 0.80
CA GLY A 41 -5.36 -29.75 -0.49
C GLY A 41 -6.38 -29.60 -1.62
N VAL A 42 -7.62 -29.23 -1.29
CA VAL A 42 -8.71 -28.96 -2.25
C VAL A 42 -9.17 -27.51 -2.15
N ASN A 43 -9.07 -26.92 -0.95
CA ASN A 43 -9.44 -25.54 -0.70
C ASN A 43 -8.19 -24.66 -0.61
N SER A 44 -8.19 -23.57 -1.38
CA SER A 44 -7.11 -22.57 -1.36
C SER A 44 -7.22 -21.55 -0.22
N GLY A 45 -8.35 -21.53 0.51
CA GLY A 45 -8.56 -20.63 1.65
C GLY A 45 -8.26 -19.16 1.33
N PHE A 46 -7.45 -18.54 2.18
CA PHE A 46 -7.03 -17.14 2.05
C PHE A 46 -5.76 -16.92 1.20
N MET A 47 -5.30 -17.93 0.46
CA MET A 47 -4.10 -17.83 -0.38
C MET A 47 -4.18 -16.66 -1.37
N MET A 48 -5.29 -16.55 -2.13
CA MET A 48 -5.46 -15.45 -3.09
C MET A 48 -5.69 -14.10 -2.40
N ALA A 49 -6.32 -14.09 -1.23
CA ALA A 49 -6.51 -12.86 -0.46
C ALA A 49 -5.16 -12.26 -0.02
N GLN A 50 -4.17 -13.11 0.32
CA GLN A 50 -2.81 -12.64 0.58
C GLN A 50 -2.17 -12.04 -0.66
N VAL A 51 -2.27 -12.69 -1.82
CA VAL A 51 -1.70 -12.16 -3.08
C VAL A 51 -2.30 -10.81 -3.43
N THR A 52 -3.61 -10.64 -3.28
CA THR A 52 -4.27 -9.33 -3.48
C THR A 52 -3.80 -8.29 -2.47
N ALA A 53 -3.67 -8.65 -1.19
CA ALA A 53 -3.16 -7.74 -0.16
C ALA A 53 -1.72 -7.29 -0.44
N ALA A 54 -0.86 -8.22 -0.89
CA ALA A 54 0.52 -7.92 -1.29
C ALA A 54 0.59 -7.00 -2.52
N ALA A 55 -0.28 -7.22 -3.52
CA ALA A 55 -0.38 -6.35 -4.68
C ALA A 55 -0.78 -4.91 -4.29
N LEU A 56 -1.83 -4.76 -3.47
CA LEU A 56 -2.30 -3.45 -3.00
C LEU A 56 -1.26 -2.75 -2.11
N ALA A 57 -0.59 -3.48 -1.22
CA ALA A 57 0.48 -2.93 -0.40
C ALA A 57 1.68 -2.47 -1.25
N SER A 58 1.98 -3.18 -2.34
CA SER A 58 3.02 -2.75 -3.29
C SER A 58 2.59 -1.53 -4.11
N GLU A 59 1.34 -1.45 -4.52
CA GLU A 59 0.80 -0.29 -5.25
C GLU A 59 0.84 0.97 -4.38
N ASN A 60 0.43 0.87 -3.11
CA ASN A 60 0.50 1.97 -2.15
C ASN A 60 1.92 2.52 -1.95
N LYS A 61 2.97 1.69 -2.07
CA LYS A 61 4.37 2.17 -2.01
C LYS A 61 4.72 3.07 -3.19
N THR A 62 4.21 2.76 -4.38
CA THR A 62 4.40 3.58 -5.58
C THR A 62 3.61 4.88 -5.47
N LEU A 63 2.38 4.83 -4.93
CA LEU A 63 1.52 5.99 -4.75
C LEU A 63 1.97 6.93 -3.62
N ALA A 64 2.71 6.42 -2.64
CA ALA A 64 3.29 7.22 -1.55
C ALA A 64 4.53 8.04 -1.95
N HIS A 65 4.87 8.09 -3.24
CA HIS A 65 5.89 9.00 -3.73
C HIS A 65 5.44 10.45 -3.48
N PRO A 66 6.25 11.29 -2.80
CA PRO A 66 5.83 12.62 -2.43
C PRO A 66 5.60 13.48 -3.68
N ALA A 67 4.36 13.83 -3.98
CA ALA A 67 4.05 14.71 -5.10
C ALA A 67 4.49 16.15 -4.81
N SER A 68 4.67 16.52 -3.53
CA SER A 68 5.12 17.87 -3.16
C SER A 68 6.59 18.17 -3.40
N VAL A 69 7.41 17.18 -3.80
CA VAL A 69 8.79 17.46 -4.27
C VAL A 69 8.84 17.82 -5.76
N ASP A 70 7.73 17.66 -6.49
CA ASP A 70 7.61 18.11 -7.86
C ASP A 70 7.08 19.56 -7.90
N SER A 71 7.68 20.39 -8.73
CA SER A 71 7.27 21.77 -8.97
C SER A 71 7.72 22.16 -10.37
N LEU A 72 6.75 22.25 -11.29
CA LEU A 72 6.98 22.70 -12.66
C LEU A 72 6.42 24.13 -12.82
N PRO A 73 7.22 25.09 -13.28
CA PRO A 73 6.77 26.48 -13.42
C PRO A 73 5.72 26.60 -14.52
N THR A 74 4.57 27.18 -14.20
CA THR A 74 3.50 27.51 -15.15
C THR A 74 3.37 29.03 -15.31
N SER A 75 2.80 29.48 -16.44
CA SER A 75 2.52 30.90 -16.70
C SER A 75 3.75 31.84 -16.78
N ALA A 76 4.75 31.48 -17.60
CA ALA A 76 5.91 32.34 -17.89
C ALA A 76 6.67 32.85 -16.64
N ASN A 77 6.96 31.95 -15.68
CA ASN A 77 7.62 32.24 -14.41
C ASN A 77 6.83 33.14 -13.42
N GLN A 78 5.53 33.39 -13.63
CA GLN A 78 4.72 34.07 -12.61
C GLN A 78 4.26 33.14 -11.49
N GLU A 79 4.12 31.84 -11.76
CA GLU A 79 3.89 30.79 -10.75
C GLU A 79 5.11 29.85 -10.78
N ASP A 80 6.23 30.33 -10.24
CA ASP A 80 7.51 29.65 -10.23
C ASP A 80 7.60 28.49 -9.21
N HIS A 81 6.69 28.48 -8.23
CA HIS A 81 6.59 27.46 -7.19
C HIS A 81 5.14 27.01 -6.96
N VAL A 82 4.81 25.81 -7.43
CA VAL A 82 3.49 25.20 -7.25
C VAL A 82 3.61 23.96 -6.37
N SER A 83 2.67 23.83 -5.43
CA SER A 83 2.69 22.78 -4.39
C SER A 83 2.36 21.37 -4.89
N MET A 84 1.90 21.22 -6.14
CA MET A 84 1.42 19.98 -6.78
C MET A 84 0.44 19.14 -5.92
N GLY A 85 -0.18 19.74 -4.90
CA GLY A 85 -1.08 19.07 -3.96
C GLY A 85 -2.24 18.30 -4.61
N PRO A 86 -2.85 18.78 -5.71
CA PRO A 86 -3.94 18.07 -6.39
C PRO A 86 -3.49 16.85 -7.23
N LEU A 87 -2.19 16.66 -7.49
CA LEU A 87 -1.68 15.55 -8.30
C LEU A 87 -1.51 14.25 -7.51
N LEU A 88 -1.72 14.28 -6.20
CA LEU A 88 -1.89 13.05 -5.43
C LEU A 88 -3.19 12.36 -5.90
N PRO A 89 -3.12 11.13 -6.44
CA PRO A 89 -4.29 10.43 -6.91
C PRO A 89 -5.22 10.13 -5.72
N GLY A 90 -6.39 10.77 -5.69
CA GLY A 90 -7.48 10.46 -4.75
C GLY A 90 -7.90 11.54 -3.75
N VAL A 91 -7.68 12.84 -4.03
CA VAL A 91 -8.48 13.93 -3.43
C VAL A 91 -9.60 14.32 -4.39
#